data_AF-R4KHW1-F1
#
_entry.id   AF-R4KHW1-F1
#
_cell.length_a   1.000
_cell.length_b   1.000
_cell.length_c   1.000
_cell.angle_alpha   90.00
_cell.angle_beta   90.00
_cell.angle_gamma   90.00
#
_symmetry.space_group_name_H-M   'P 1'
#
loop_
_entity.id
_entity.type
_entity.pdbx_description
1 polymer ?
#
loop_
_entity_poly.entity_id
_entity_poly.type
_entity_poly.pdbx_seq_one_letter_code
_entity_poly.pdbx_strand_id
1 'polypeptide(L)'
;MKSKIPHFKSEEEEARYWEIHSTTEHLDELVEVEDEIEITSPRRNKKPISIRVDEDALDAIKDIAGELRIPYQTLIGSWLVEKLRKDYPDALRKHIRSTKG
;
A
#
# COMPACT_ATOMS: atom_id res chain seq x y z
N MET A 1 8.89 -36.90 14.40
CA MET A 1 7.75 -36.71 13.47
C MET A 1 8.26 -35.87 12.32
N LYS A 2 7.99 -36.23 11.06
CA LYS A 2 8.55 -35.56 9.86
C LYS A 2 7.99 -34.15 9.76
N SER A 3 8.86 -33.12 9.72
CA SER A 3 8.47 -31.75 9.35
C SER A 3 7.75 -31.76 8.01
N LYS A 4 6.61 -31.07 7.92
CA LYS A 4 5.85 -30.95 6.67
C LYS A 4 6.35 -29.80 5.79
N ILE A 5 7.11 -28.86 6.34
CA ILE A 5 7.73 -27.78 5.57
C ILE A 5 9.01 -28.31 4.89
N PRO A 6 9.08 -28.32 3.55
CA PRO A 6 10.28 -28.76 2.83
C PRO A 6 11.46 -27.80 3.06
N HIS A 7 12.68 -28.32 3.12
CA HIS A 7 13.87 -27.48 2.97
C HIS A 7 14.04 -27.11 1.49
N PHE A 8 13.68 -25.88 1.12
CA PHE A 8 13.85 -25.38 -0.24
C PHE A 8 15.31 -25.02 -0.51
N LYS A 9 15.78 -25.29 -1.73
CA LYS A 9 17.14 -24.95 -2.15
C LYS A 9 17.24 -23.58 -2.82
N SER A 10 16.11 -23.01 -3.26
CA SER A 10 16.04 -21.65 -3.81
C SER A 10 14.70 -20.99 -3.55
N GLU A 11 14.68 -19.64 -3.58
CA GLU A 11 13.47 -18.83 -3.40
C GLU A 11 12.41 -19.09 -4.49
N GLU A 12 12.84 -19.43 -5.71
CA GLU A 12 11.91 -19.75 -6.81
C GLU A 12 11.15 -21.06 -6.58
N GLU A 13 11.78 -22.02 -5.91
CA GLU A 13 11.17 -23.31 -5.55
C GLU A 13 10.13 -23.13 -4.43
N GLU A 14 10.44 -22.26 -3.48
CA GLU A 14 9.55 -21.88 -2.38
C GLU A 14 8.31 -21.14 -2.89
N ALA A 15 8.47 -20.16 -3.77
CA ALA A 15 7.35 -19.40 -4.34
C ALA A 15 6.33 -20.32 -5.06
N ARG A 16 6.83 -21.26 -5.87
CA ARG A 16 5.97 -22.23 -6.56
C ARG A 16 5.28 -23.19 -5.60
N TYR A 17 5.95 -23.57 -4.51
CA TYR A 17 5.35 -24.44 -3.51
C TYR A 17 4.16 -23.75 -2.82
N TRP A 18 4.31 -22.49 -2.42
CA TRP A 18 3.23 -21.67 -1.80
C TRP A 18 2.12 -21.26 -2.76
N GLU A 19 2.38 -21.18 -4.07
CA GLU A 19 1.35 -20.95 -5.08
C GLU A 19 0.39 -22.15 -5.24
N ILE A 20 0.88 -23.36 -4.95
CA ILE A 20 0.16 -24.61 -5.23
C ILE A 20 -0.37 -25.26 -3.95
N HIS A 21 0.23 -24.99 -2.78
CA HIS A 21 -0.17 -25.56 -1.49
C HIS A 21 -0.86 -24.53 -0.61
N SER A 22 -1.98 -24.92 0.01
CA SER A 22 -2.74 -24.06 0.93
C SER A 22 -1.93 -23.83 2.21
N THR A 23 -1.64 -22.58 2.53
CA THR A 23 -0.96 -22.15 3.77
C THR A 23 -1.66 -22.61 5.05
N THR A 24 -2.93 -23.01 4.95
CA THR A 24 -3.73 -23.52 6.08
C THR A 24 -3.18 -24.84 6.63
N GLU A 25 -2.50 -25.67 5.83
CA GLU A 25 -1.96 -26.96 6.27
C GLU A 25 -0.64 -26.86 7.05
N HIS A 26 -0.09 -25.64 7.16
CA HIS A 26 1.17 -25.34 7.82
C HIS A 26 1.04 -24.33 8.98
N LEU A 27 -0.19 -23.92 9.33
CA LEU A 27 -0.50 -22.97 10.42
C LEU A 27 0.06 -23.43 11.77
N ASP A 28 0.05 -24.74 12.06
CA ASP A 28 0.52 -25.30 13.32
C ASP A 28 2.06 -25.22 13.51
N GLU A 29 2.82 -24.96 12.44
CA GLU A 29 4.28 -24.78 12.47
C GLU A 29 4.70 -23.30 12.35
N LEU A 30 3.73 -22.36 12.25
CA LEU A 30 4.03 -20.93 12.22
C LEU A 30 4.34 -20.42 13.62
N VAL A 31 5.52 -19.82 13.78
CA VAL A 31 5.89 -19.11 15.00
C VAL A 31 5.16 -17.77 15.00
N GLU A 32 4.34 -17.53 16.03
CA GLU A 32 3.77 -16.20 16.28
C GLU A 32 4.93 -15.21 16.47
N VAL A 33 4.97 -14.19 15.61
CA VAL A 33 5.94 -13.12 15.73
C VAL A 33 5.51 -12.26 16.93
N GLU A 34 6.09 -12.53 18.09
CA GLU A 34 5.89 -11.76 19.34
C GLU A 34 6.59 -10.39 19.31
N ASP A 35 7.43 -10.13 18.32
CA ASP A 35 7.99 -8.80 18.11
C ASP A 35 6.85 -7.86 17.74
N GLU A 36 6.57 -6.90 18.63
CA GLU A 36 5.67 -5.79 18.39
C GLU A 36 6.10 -5.11 17.10
N ILE A 37 5.43 -5.46 15.99
CA ILE A 37 5.66 -4.83 14.70
C ILE A 37 5.18 -3.40 14.90
N GLU A 38 6.11 -2.51 15.23
CA GLU A 38 5.82 -1.10 15.38
C GLU A 38 5.36 -0.62 14.00
N ILE A 39 4.05 -0.63 13.77
CA ILE A 39 3.43 -0.07 12.58
C ILE A 39 3.56 1.44 12.73
N THR A 40 4.78 1.93 12.55
CA THR A 40 5.06 3.32 12.29
C THR A 40 4.52 3.58 10.88
N SER A 41 3.21 3.77 10.78
CA SER A 41 2.64 4.48 9.64
C SER A 41 2.93 5.94 9.94
N PRO A 42 4.02 6.55 9.40
CA PRO A 42 4.29 7.95 9.66
C PRO A 42 3.06 8.72 9.20
N ARG A 43 2.40 9.40 10.14
CA ARG A 43 1.35 10.35 9.80
C ARG A 43 1.99 11.40 8.91
N ARG A 44 1.82 11.26 7.60
CA ARG A 44 2.38 12.21 6.65
C ARG A 44 1.62 13.51 6.79
N ASN A 45 2.31 14.52 7.27
CA ASN A 45 1.75 15.87 7.35
C ASN A 45 1.40 16.34 5.94
N LYS A 46 0.13 16.65 5.71
CA LYS A 46 -0.34 17.25 4.46
C LYS A 46 0.04 18.73 4.45
N LYS A 47 0.63 19.22 3.36
CA LYS A 47 0.91 20.65 3.17
C LYS A 47 -0.21 21.26 2.33
N PRO A 48 -0.86 22.35 2.77
CA PRO A 48 -1.84 23.05 1.95
C PRO A 48 -1.14 23.69 0.76
N ILE A 49 -1.74 23.57 -0.42
CA ILE A 49 -1.26 24.20 -1.66
C ILE A 49 -2.45 24.87 -2.36
N SER A 50 -2.19 25.99 -3.03
CA SER A 50 -3.16 26.61 -3.93
C SER A 50 -2.89 26.15 -5.36
N ILE A 51 -3.86 25.53 -6.00
CA ILE A 51 -3.78 25.07 -7.40
C ILE A 51 -4.93 25.68 -8.21
N ARG A 52 -4.70 25.92 -9.50
CA ARG A 52 -5.76 26.25 -10.45
C ARG A 52 -6.26 24.97 -11.10
N VAL A 53 -7.57 24.83 -11.19
CA VAL A 53 -8.28 23.73 -11.84
C VAL A 53 -9.44 24.32 -12.64
N ASP A 54 -9.84 23.68 -13.72
CA ASP A 54 -11.02 24.07 -14.48
C ASP A 54 -12.28 23.94 -13.61
N GLU A 55 -13.22 24.88 -13.77
CA GLU A 55 -14.42 24.98 -12.93
C GLU A 55 -15.32 23.74 -13.10
N ASP A 56 -15.59 23.33 -14.35
CA ASP A 56 -16.38 22.14 -14.66
C ASP A 56 -15.78 20.86 -14.04
N ALA A 57 -14.45 20.77 -14.04
CA ALA A 57 -13.74 19.64 -13.45
C ALA A 57 -13.89 19.64 -11.93
N LEU A 58 -13.77 20.81 -11.29
CA LEU A 58 -13.93 20.92 -9.85
C LEU A 58 -15.36 20.54 -9.42
N ASP A 59 -16.37 20.95 -10.16
CA ASP A 59 -17.76 20.62 -9.84
C ASP A 59 -18.05 19.13 -10.01
N ALA A 60 -17.59 18.50 -11.10
CA ALA A 60 -17.68 17.05 -11.27
C ALA A 60 -17.00 16.29 -10.11
N ILE A 61 -15.86 16.79 -9.60
CA ILE A 61 -15.18 16.18 -8.45
C ILE A 61 -16.02 16.29 -7.17
N LYS A 62 -16.70 17.43 -6.95
CA LYS A 62 -17.56 17.61 -5.78
C LYS A 62 -18.73 16.64 -5.81
N ASP A 63 -19.33 16.41 -6.98
CA ASP A 63 -20.44 15.47 -7.14
C ASP A 63 -20.00 14.05 -6.79
N ILE A 64 -18.89 13.59 -7.38
CA ILE A 64 -18.31 12.26 -7.09
C ILE A 64 -17.95 12.13 -5.61
N ALA A 65 -17.35 13.16 -5.02
CA ALA A 65 -16.99 13.16 -3.60
C ALA A 65 -18.24 13.07 -2.70
N GLY A 66 -19.34 13.72 -3.11
CA GLY A 66 -20.64 13.63 -2.46
C GLY A 66 -21.20 12.21 -2.48
N GLU A 67 -21.18 11.55 -3.64
CA GLU A 67 -21.60 10.15 -3.80
C GLU A 67 -20.77 9.20 -2.93
N LEU A 68 -19.45 9.40 -2.91
CA LEU A 68 -18.50 8.62 -2.10
C LEU A 68 -18.53 8.98 -0.61
N ARG A 69 -19.28 10.02 -0.22
CA ARG A 69 -19.36 10.56 1.15
C ARG A 69 -17.98 10.90 1.75
N ILE A 70 -17.10 11.48 0.95
CA ILE A 70 -15.79 11.96 1.39
C ILE A 70 -15.58 13.42 1.01
N PRO A 71 -14.72 14.17 1.71
CA PRO A 71 -14.39 15.54 1.29
C PRO A 71 -13.72 15.55 -0.09
N TYR A 72 -14.11 16.46 -0.98
CA TYR A 72 -13.52 16.58 -2.33
C TYR A 72 -11.99 16.78 -2.30
N GLN A 73 -11.48 17.50 -1.31
CA GLN A 73 -10.03 17.67 -1.11
C GLN A 73 -9.31 16.34 -0.80
N THR A 74 -9.98 15.45 -0.08
CA THR A 74 -9.48 14.10 0.20
C THR A 74 -9.45 13.26 -1.07
N LEU A 75 -10.51 13.34 -1.89
CA LEU A 75 -10.59 12.66 -3.19
C LEU A 75 -9.47 13.12 -4.13
N ILE A 76 -9.30 14.44 -4.30
CA ILE A 76 -8.21 15.02 -5.10
C ILE A 76 -6.85 14.51 -4.61
N GLY A 77 -6.62 14.51 -3.30
CA GLY A 77 -5.38 14.01 -2.72
C GLY A 77 -5.14 12.53 -3.02
N SER A 78 -6.19 11.71 -2.98
CA SER A 78 -6.12 10.27 -3.32
C SER A 78 -5.73 10.07 -4.78
N TRP A 79 -6.40 10.75 -5.70
CA TRP A 79 -6.11 10.64 -7.13
C TRP A 79 -4.72 11.13 -7.50
N LEU A 80 -4.22 12.21 -6.87
CA LEU A 80 -2.84 12.65 -7.08
C LEU A 80 -1.84 11.55 -6.70
N VAL A 81 -2.02 10.92 -5.54
CA VAL A 81 -1.13 9.85 -5.08
C VAL A 81 -1.24 8.62 -5.97
N GLU A 82 -2.46 8.26 -6.37
CA GLU A 82 -2.72 7.15 -7.28
C GLU A 82 -2.03 7.36 -8.63
N LYS A 83 -2.18 8.55 -9.22
CA LYS A 83 -1.57 8.90 -10.50
C LYS A 83 -0.04 8.90 -10.43
N LEU A 84 0.53 9.41 -9.34
CA LEU A 84 1.97 9.34 -9.09
C LEU A 84 2.48 7.90 -8.91
N ARG A 85 1.73 7.04 -8.22
CA ARG A 85 2.09 5.62 -8.09
C ARG A 85 2.06 4.89 -9.43
N LYS A 86 1.07 5.20 -10.26
CA LYS A 86 0.86 4.57 -11.56
C LYS A 86 1.91 5.00 -12.59
N ASP A 87 2.15 6.30 -12.71
CA ASP A 87 2.97 6.84 -13.80
C ASP A 87 4.43 7.11 -13.37
N TYR A 88 4.66 7.41 -12.08
CA TYR A 88 5.96 7.84 -11.56
C TYR A 88 6.33 7.18 -10.22
N PRO A 89 6.34 5.82 -10.13
CA PRO A 89 6.55 5.11 -8.88
C PRO A 89 7.90 5.43 -8.22
N ASP A 90 8.95 5.60 -9.01
CA ASP A 90 10.30 5.88 -8.50
C ASP A 90 10.44 7.29 -7.93
N ALA A 91 9.77 8.28 -8.52
CA ALA A 91 9.75 9.65 -8.01
C ALA A 91 9.11 9.69 -6.61
N LEU A 92 8.00 8.97 -6.43
CA LEU A 92 7.33 8.85 -5.14
C LEU A 92 8.21 8.10 -4.12
N ARG A 93 8.83 6.97 -4.51
CA ARG A 93 9.73 6.19 -3.64
C ARG A 93 10.94 6.97 -3.15
N LYS A 94 11.56 7.79 -4.01
CA LYS A 94 12.70 8.64 -3.66
C LYS A 94 12.36 9.60 -2.51
N HIS A 95 11.20 10.25 -2.58
CA HIS A 95 10.78 11.22 -1.57
C HIS A 95 10.27 10.58 -0.29
N ILE A 96 9.67 9.38 -0.36
CA ILE A 96 9.24 8.62 0.82
C ILE A 96 10.44 8.14 1.65
N ARG A 97 11.50 7.65 0.98
CA ARG A 97 12.70 7.15 1.66
C ARG A 97 13.54 8.30 2.24
N SER A 98 13.57 9.47 1.58
CA SER A 98 14.31 10.64 2.06
C SER A 98 13.77 11.24 3.37
N THR A 99 12.52 10.98 3.73
CA THR A 99 11.91 11.47 4.99
C THR A 99 12.00 10.47 6.15
N LYS A 100 12.63 9.31 5.94
CA LYS A 100 12.83 8.25 6.95
C LYS A 100 14.25 8.25 7.54
N GLY A 101 15.06 9.28 7.25
CA GLY A 101 16.39 9.49 7.83
C GLY A 101 16.37 10.52 8.93
#